data_AF-I2DSV6-F1
#
_entry.id   AF-I2DSV6-F1
#
_cell.length_a   1.000
_cell.length_b   1.000
_cell.length_c   1.000
_cell.angle_alpha   90.00
_cell.angle_beta   90.00
_cell.angle_gamma   90.00
#
_symmetry.space_group_name_H-M   'P 1'
#
loop_
_entity.id
_entity.type
_entity.pdbx_description
1 polymer ?
#
loop_
_entity_poly.entity_id
_entity_poly.type
_entity_poly.pdbx_seq_one_letter_code
_entity_poly.pdbx_strand_id
1 'polypeptide(L)'
;MYQASRHWPAAHSFKISQHTYRIAIPLPSVDNPMSTIRGDHQDELAEQARQLTNILQTLKQQLSSQYRQMAQEITAIEKLKLVDHSSMRQEALKTQLAALQWSQRNLNDVRREGSWYGLRTPLLLAKALKTANRARKDLQLADEAFEASQTRHARDEAITRHNDQVRNALARLDGCRKARDAYENLAKLVEKFHTEATAAIDAATGSGWISKDFETRFRLIVKLIREGKISHGKSELPLLRFQVKPSDTIYEAWRDEAVTLRSVAYETYLGMSATGAYGDIVQKSINLARTSLRNSAAQTLRSDDHTADQWQHLSSLVTDPRNFTTDALWAIYWSMFQCSQWATRALSESRPHEDIFTGKFSAQIERYLADFGAKRLAKFGYPSARSYIGTWEIASTRSETALGADIGVVIDIDIGPLQCRKVALLQAKYATNGRANIGSETGQLPRLASQPSKGFYLFYHCSEGPIHSPAPTVCSALELRDHIRSMGKSPDAASLSIGIRELGYDWASFVTFGLCQPQSALGVSFEAAEDALVTLSDGHPDHLPQYLYVIALSDDSRVEVLREKIHERYREVALVKQKGYNQRNEKTIDRGGQQR
;
A
#
# COMPACT_ATOMS: atom_id res chain seq x y z
N MET A 1 -38.63 -51.03 -26.18
CA MET A 1 -38.27 -50.62 -27.55
C MET A 1 -36.96 -49.84 -27.45
N TYR A 2 -35.93 -50.32 -28.14
CA TYR A 2 -34.57 -49.79 -28.33
C TYR A 2 -33.56 -49.71 -27.16
N GLN A 3 -32.59 -50.64 -27.25
CA GLN A 3 -31.22 -50.59 -26.70
C GLN A 3 -30.38 -49.52 -27.40
N ALA A 4 -29.42 -48.92 -26.70
CA ALA A 4 -28.16 -48.38 -27.24
C ALA A 4 -27.17 -48.17 -26.07
N SER A 5 -26.22 -49.08 -25.83
CA SER A 5 -24.89 -49.20 -26.44
C SER A 5 -23.91 -48.08 -26.07
N ARG A 6 -22.99 -48.44 -25.17
CA ARG A 6 -21.73 -47.76 -24.83
C ARG A 6 -20.85 -47.59 -26.07
N HIS A 7 -20.20 -46.43 -26.24
CA HIS A 7 -18.96 -46.29 -27.01
C HIS A 7 -17.99 -45.33 -26.28
N TRP A 8 -16.78 -45.83 -26.02
CA TRP A 8 -15.58 -45.07 -25.70
C TRP A 8 -14.91 -44.62 -27.01
N PRO A 9 -14.24 -43.45 -27.06
CA PRO A 9 -13.23 -43.18 -28.06
C PRO A 9 -11.80 -43.20 -27.49
N ALA A 10 -10.91 -43.52 -28.41
CA ALA A 10 -9.55 -43.98 -28.23
C ALA A 10 -8.52 -42.88 -28.01
N ALA A 11 -7.36 -43.35 -27.57
CA ALA A 11 -6.10 -42.62 -27.45
C ALA A 11 -5.63 -42.03 -28.80
N HIS A 12 -5.19 -40.78 -28.77
CA HIS A 12 -4.37 -40.18 -29.81
C HIS A 12 -2.96 -39.92 -29.29
N SER A 13 -2.01 -40.61 -29.92
CA SER A 13 -0.57 -40.43 -29.84
C SER A 13 -0.15 -39.09 -30.46
N PHE A 14 0.57 -38.25 -29.70
CA PHE A 14 1.28 -37.09 -30.24
C PHE A 14 2.76 -37.41 -30.44
N LYS A 15 3.22 -37.30 -31.69
CA LYS A 15 4.63 -37.33 -32.11
C LYS A 15 5.28 -35.99 -31.74
N ILE A 16 6.42 -36.03 -31.05
CA ILE A 16 7.29 -34.88 -30.83
C ILE A 16 8.25 -34.79 -32.03
N SER A 17 8.15 -33.74 -32.84
CA SER A 17 9.19 -33.36 -33.79
C SER A 17 10.08 -32.28 -33.16
N GLN A 18 11.35 -32.61 -33.00
CA GLN A 18 12.41 -31.65 -32.70
C GLN A 18 12.72 -30.86 -33.97
N HIS A 19 12.47 -29.55 -33.98
CA HIS A 19 13.03 -28.62 -34.98
C HIS A 19 13.66 -27.43 -34.26
N THR A 20 14.99 -27.41 -34.30
CA THR A 20 15.86 -26.35 -33.82
C THR A 20 15.87 -25.23 -34.86
N TYR A 21 15.34 -24.05 -34.53
CA TYR A 21 15.55 -22.83 -35.33
C TYR A 21 16.32 -21.82 -34.50
N ARG A 22 17.59 -21.58 -34.88
CA ARG A 22 18.34 -20.38 -34.54
C ARG A 22 17.83 -19.26 -35.43
N ILE A 23 17.18 -18.25 -34.85
CA ILE A 23 16.88 -16.98 -35.51
C ILE A 23 17.61 -15.90 -34.70
N ALA A 24 18.58 -15.25 -35.34
CA ALA A 24 19.19 -14.03 -34.85
C ALA A 24 18.18 -12.90 -34.97
N ILE A 25 17.83 -12.26 -33.85
CA ILE A 25 16.98 -11.07 -33.82
C ILE A 25 17.89 -9.85 -33.66
N PRO A 26 17.80 -8.84 -34.54
CA PRO A 26 18.55 -7.59 -34.37
C PRO A 26 17.99 -6.81 -33.18
N LEU A 27 18.89 -6.26 -32.36
CA LEU A 27 18.56 -5.38 -31.24
C LEU A 27 17.82 -4.14 -31.77
N PRO A 28 16.59 -3.84 -31.31
CA PRO A 28 15.96 -2.55 -31.59
C PRO A 28 16.61 -1.46 -30.72
N SER A 29 16.77 -0.30 -31.34
CA SER A 29 17.17 0.96 -30.72
C SER A 29 16.32 1.28 -29.49
N VAL A 30 16.97 1.84 -28.47
CA VAL A 30 16.35 2.35 -27.25
C VAL A 30 15.64 3.66 -27.59
N ASP A 31 14.48 3.56 -28.22
CA ASP A 31 13.49 4.62 -28.21
C ASP A 31 12.60 4.45 -26.99
N ASN A 32 12.59 5.50 -26.19
CA ASN A 32 11.97 5.65 -24.90
C ASN A 32 10.44 5.75 -25.03
N PRO A 33 9.64 4.89 -24.38
CA PRO A 33 8.22 5.18 -24.18
C PRO A 33 7.81 4.86 -22.74
N MET A 34 7.99 5.83 -21.84
CA MET A 34 7.04 6.00 -20.73
C MET A 34 6.03 7.06 -21.17
N SER A 35 5.33 6.79 -22.27
CA SER A 35 3.99 7.35 -22.44
C SER A 35 3.09 6.59 -21.46
N THR A 36 2.28 7.34 -20.73
CA THR A 36 1.28 6.81 -19.81
C THR A 36 0.24 5.97 -20.57
N ILE A 37 0.54 4.68 -20.77
CA ILE A 37 -0.45 3.62 -21.02
C ILE A 37 -1.16 3.35 -19.68
N ARG A 38 -1.91 4.34 -19.19
CA ARG A 38 -2.66 4.27 -17.92
C ARG A 38 -4.18 4.18 -18.14
N GLY A 39 -4.68 4.38 -19.36
CA GLY A 39 -6.12 4.35 -19.68
C GLY A 39 -6.66 2.93 -19.76
N ASP A 40 -6.30 2.19 -20.80
CA ASP A 40 -7.02 0.95 -21.14
C ASP A 40 -6.77 -0.21 -20.15
N HIS A 41 -5.53 -0.42 -19.69
CA HIS A 41 -5.22 -1.51 -18.76
C HIS A 41 -5.77 -1.31 -17.35
N GLN A 42 -5.89 -0.04 -16.89
CA GLN A 42 -6.38 0.26 -15.56
C GLN A 42 -7.91 0.12 -15.49
N ASP A 43 -8.61 0.48 -16.56
CA ASP A 43 -10.06 0.28 -16.69
C ASP A 43 -10.41 -1.21 -16.78
N GLU A 44 -9.63 -2.01 -17.52
CA GLU A 44 -9.78 -3.46 -17.57
C GLU A 44 -9.57 -4.12 -16.19
N LEU A 45 -8.53 -3.69 -15.45
CA LEU A 45 -8.24 -4.22 -14.13
C LEU A 45 -9.31 -3.84 -13.10
N ALA A 46 -9.80 -2.59 -13.13
CA ALA A 46 -10.91 -2.14 -12.30
C ALA A 46 -12.20 -2.91 -12.61
N GLU A 47 -12.43 -3.26 -13.87
CA GLU A 47 -13.53 -4.12 -14.28
C GLU A 47 -13.36 -5.55 -13.74
N GLN A 48 -12.16 -6.14 -13.81
CA GLN A 48 -11.90 -7.44 -13.17
C GLN A 48 -12.15 -7.42 -11.66
N ALA A 49 -11.78 -6.32 -10.99
CA ALA A 49 -12.02 -6.14 -9.55
C ALA A 49 -13.52 -6.09 -9.22
N ARG A 50 -14.30 -5.30 -9.99
CA ARG A 50 -15.77 -5.26 -9.87
C ARG A 50 -16.39 -6.63 -10.13
N GLN A 51 -15.92 -7.34 -11.16
CA GLN A 51 -16.37 -8.69 -11.47
C GLN A 51 -16.09 -9.66 -10.31
N LEU A 52 -14.90 -9.60 -9.71
CA LEU A 52 -14.55 -10.44 -8.56
C LEU A 52 -15.49 -10.17 -7.38
N THR A 53 -15.71 -8.91 -7.02
CA THR A 53 -16.64 -8.52 -5.95
C THR A 53 -18.04 -9.07 -6.21
N ASN A 54 -18.56 -8.91 -7.43
CA ASN A 54 -19.88 -9.43 -7.81
C ASN A 54 -19.97 -10.96 -7.72
N ILE A 55 -18.92 -11.67 -8.15
CA ILE A 55 -18.84 -13.13 -8.03
C ILE A 55 -18.87 -13.56 -6.56
N LEU A 56 -18.08 -12.93 -5.71
CA LEU A 56 -18.03 -13.25 -4.28
C LEU A 56 -19.36 -12.97 -3.58
N GLN A 57 -20.01 -11.84 -3.89
CA GLN A 57 -21.34 -11.52 -3.36
C GLN A 57 -22.39 -12.53 -3.81
N THR A 58 -22.39 -12.90 -5.09
CA THR A 58 -23.32 -13.89 -5.66
C THR A 58 -23.11 -15.25 -5.02
N LEU A 59 -21.86 -15.71 -4.89
CA LEU A 59 -21.52 -16.97 -4.22
C LEU A 59 -21.98 -16.96 -2.76
N LYS A 60 -21.74 -15.86 -2.02
CA LYS A 60 -22.19 -15.72 -0.62
C LYS A 60 -23.71 -15.83 -0.50
N GLN A 61 -24.45 -15.18 -1.38
CA GLN A 61 -25.92 -15.24 -1.41
C GLN A 61 -26.42 -16.65 -1.76
N GLN A 62 -25.85 -17.29 -2.78
CA GLN A 62 -26.19 -18.66 -3.18
C GLN A 62 -25.93 -19.66 -2.05
N LEU A 63 -24.75 -19.63 -1.43
CA LEU A 63 -24.40 -20.52 -0.32
C LEU A 63 -25.29 -20.30 0.89
N SER A 64 -25.62 -19.04 1.20
CA SER A 64 -26.56 -18.72 2.29
C SER A 64 -27.96 -19.27 2.02
N SER A 65 -28.43 -19.21 0.76
CA SER A 65 -29.72 -19.77 0.36
C SER A 65 -29.72 -21.30 0.46
N GLN A 66 -28.69 -21.97 -0.08
CA GLN A 66 -28.53 -23.43 -0.02
C GLN A 66 -28.43 -23.92 1.43
N TYR A 67 -27.68 -23.23 2.28
CA TYR A 67 -27.60 -23.53 3.70
C TYR A 67 -28.98 -23.48 4.38
N ARG A 68 -29.76 -22.40 4.15
CA ARG A 68 -31.11 -22.27 4.72
C ARG A 68 -32.06 -23.34 4.19
N GLN A 69 -32.00 -23.65 2.89
CA GLN A 69 -32.82 -24.70 2.28
C GLN A 69 -32.52 -26.06 2.90
N MET A 70 -31.24 -26.43 3.04
CA MET A 70 -30.84 -27.68 3.70
C MET A 70 -31.25 -27.71 5.17
N ALA A 71 -31.13 -26.60 5.90
CA ALA A 71 -31.58 -26.52 7.30
C ALA A 71 -33.10 -26.71 7.44
N GLN A 72 -33.89 -26.15 6.52
CA GLN A 72 -35.33 -26.36 6.46
C GLN A 72 -35.69 -27.82 6.11
N GLU A 73 -34.99 -28.42 5.15
CA GLU A 73 -35.20 -29.83 4.76
C GLU A 73 -34.86 -30.78 5.93
N ILE A 74 -33.74 -30.56 6.63
CA ILE A 74 -33.37 -31.30 7.86
C ILE A 74 -34.50 -31.18 8.89
N THR A 75 -34.96 -29.95 9.16
CA THR A 75 -36.04 -29.71 10.13
C THR A 75 -37.36 -30.39 9.73
N ALA A 76 -37.67 -30.41 8.43
CA ALA A 76 -38.86 -31.07 7.90
C ALA A 76 -38.77 -32.59 8.05
N ILE A 77 -37.62 -33.19 7.74
CA ILE A 77 -37.37 -34.63 7.88
C ILE A 77 -37.42 -35.04 9.37
N GLU A 78 -36.80 -34.27 10.27
CA GLU A 78 -36.80 -34.55 11.71
C GLU A 78 -38.19 -34.49 12.35
N LYS A 79 -39.13 -33.77 11.74
CA LYS A 79 -40.53 -33.72 12.18
C LYS A 79 -41.37 -34.91 11.70
N LEU A 80 -40.90 -35.68 10.72
CA LEU A 80 -41.62 -36.84 10.22
C LEU A 80 -41.67 -37.93 11.28
N LYS A 81 -42.85 -38.52 11.47
CA LYS A 81 -43.07 -39.63 12.39
C LYS A 81 -43.62 -40.83 11.63
N LEU A 82 -43.14 -42.01 12.01
CA LEU A 82 -43.76 -43.26 11.59
C LEU A 82 -45.16 -43.35 12.19
N VAL A 83 -46.07 -43.91 11.41
CA VAL A 83 -47.46 -44.09 11.79
C VAL A 83 -47.70 -45.58 12.00
N ASP A 84 -48.32 -45.92 13.12
CA ASP A 84 -48.78 -47.27 13.40
C ASP A 84 -50.32 -47.34 13.38
N HIS A 85 -50.84 -48.57 13.41
CA HIS A 85 -52.29 -48.81 13.41
C HIS A 85 -52.99 -48.12 14.58
N SER A 86 -52.36 -48.10 15.77
CA SER A 86 -52.97 -47.52 16.96
C SER A 86 -53.15 -46.02 16.83
N SER A 87 -52.18 -45.34 16.24
CA SER A 87 -52.17 -43.90 15.98
C SER A 87 -53.18 -43.52 14.91
N MET A 88 -53.28 -44.30 13.81
CA MET A 88 -54.33 -44.08 12.82
C MET A 88 -55.72 -44.35 13.38
N ARG A 89 -55.89 -45.37 14.21
CA ARG A 89 -57.18 -45.67 14.86
C ARG A 89 -57.59 -44.54 15.80
N GLN A 90 -56.65 -44.05 16.60
CA GLN A 90 -56.90 -42.95 17.53
C GLN A 90 -57.28 -41.65 16.79
N GLU A 91 -56.63 -41.33 15.67
CA GLU A 91 -56.99 -40.16 14.86
C GLU A 91 -58.33 -40.37 14.12
N ALA A 92 -58.57 -41.55 13.54
CA ALA A 92 -59.81 -41.87 12.83
C ALA A 92 -61.05 -41.85 13.75
N LEU A 93 -60.87 -42.27 15.01
CA LEU A 93 -61.93 -42.30 16.02
C LEU A 93 -61.96 -41.04 16.89
N LYS A 94 -61.09 -40.05 16.64
CA LYS A 94 -60.89 -38.89 17.52
C LYS A 94 -62.17 -38.11 17.79
N THR A 95 -62.98 -37.88 16.76
CA THR A 95 -64.24 -37.14 16.88
C THR A 95 -65.24 -37.91 17.75
N GLN A 96 -65.33 -39.22 17.56
CA GLN A 96 -66.22 -40.12 18.29
C GLN A 96 -65.74 -40.32 19.73
N LEU A 97 -64.42 -40.42 19.95
CA LEU A 97 -63.79 -40.44 21.27
C LEU A 97 -64.01 -39.12 22.02
N ALA A 98 -63.87 -37.97 21.36
CA ALA A 98 -64.15 -36.66 21.94
C ALA A 98 -65.64 -36.50 22.28
N ALA A 99 -66.55 -36.93 21.40
CA ALA A 99 -67.99 -36.93 21.65
C ALA A 99 -68.38 -37.86 22.81
N LEU A 100 -67.74 -39.03 22.93
CA LEU A 100 -67.93 -39.93 24.06
C LEU A 100 -67.42 -39.31 25.37
N GLN A 101 -66.21 -38.75 25.37
CA GLN A 101 -65.64 -38.07 26.55
C GLN A 101 -66.51 -36.89 26.98
N TRP A 102 -66.96 -36.07 26.04
CA TRP A 102 -67.86 -34.94 26.33
C TRP A 102 -69.20 -35.41 26.89
N SER A 103 -69.83 -36.42 26.27
CA SER A 103 -71.11 -36.95 26.76
C SER A 103 -70.99 -37.64 28.12
N GLN A 104 -69.86 -38.28 28.42
CA GLN A 104 -69.55 -38.84 29.74
C GLN A 104 -69.34 -37.75 30.80
N ARG A 105 -68.62 -36.67 30.46
CA ARG A 105 -68.49 -35.51 31.36
C ARG A 105 -69.85 -34.89 31.65
N ASN A 106 -70.64 -34.60 30.62
CA ASN A 106 -72.00 -34.06 30.77
C ASN A 106 -72.90 -34.98 31.62
N LEU A 107 -72.81 -36.30 31.44
CA LEU A 107 -73.54 -37.27 32.29
C LEU A 107 -73.08 -37.22 33.75
N ASN A 108 -71.77 -37.11 34.01
CA ASN A 108 -71.21 -37.02 35.35
C ASN A 108 -71.55 -35.68 36.02
N ASP A 109 -71.57 -34.58 35.26
CA ASP A 109 -71.93 -33.25 35.73
C ASP A 109 -73.41 -33.21 36.11
N VAL A 110 -74.30 -33.73 35.25
CA VAL A 110 -75.74 -33.89 35.57
C VAL A 110 -75.96 -34.80 36.80
N ARG A 111 -75.13 -35.83 37.00
CA ARG A 111 -75.17 -36.67 38.21
C ARG A 111 -74.71 -35.94 39.48
N ARG A 112 -73.72 -35.05 39.37
CA ARG A 112 -73.19 -34.26 40.49
C ARG A 112 -74.11 -33.10 40.85
N GLU A 113 -74.59 -32.35 39.86
CA GLU A 113 -75.53 -31.23 40.05
C GLU A 113 -76.92 -31.72 40.47
N GLY A 114 -77.30 -32.93 40.06
CA GLY A 114 -78.54 -33.59 40.46
C GLY A 114 -78.63 -33.93 41.95
N SER A 115 -77.55 -33.76 42.71
CA SER A 115 -77.55 -33.90 44.17
C SER A 115 -78.08 -32.67 44.92
N TRP A 116 -78.24 -31.51 44.27
CA TRP A 116 -78.55 -30.26 44.99
C TRP A 116 -79.84 -29.52 44.58
N TYR A 117 -80.42 -29.78 43.41
CA TYR A 117 -81.69 -29.15 42.98
C TYR A 117 -82.72 -30.18 42.49
N GLY A 118 -83.88 -30.22 43.16
CA GLY A 118 -84.97 -31.16 42.93
C GLY A 118 -85.75 -30.96 41.62
N LEU A 119 -86.36 -32.06 41.18
CA LEU A 119 -87.42 -32.22 40.17
C LEU A 119 -87.09 -32.03 38.67
N ARG A 120 -86.02 -31.34 38.25
CA ARG A 120 -85.58 -31.34 36.82
C ARG A 120 -84.59 -32.46 36.46
N THR A 121 -84.11 -33.17 37.47
CA THR A 121 -83.00 -34.13 37.45
C THR A 121 -83.25 -35.40 36.62
N PRO A 122 -84.43 -36.05 36.65
CA PRO A 122 -84.63 -37.34 35.96
C PRO A 122 -84.64 -37.22 34.43
N LEU A 123 -85.29 -36.18 33.91
CA LEU A 123 -85.39 -35.92 32.46
C LEU A 123 -84.05 -35.52 31.87
N LEU A 124 -83.29 -34.67 32.58
CA LEU A 124 -81.93 -34.29 32.18
C LEU A 124 -80.98 -35.49 32.23
N LEU A 125 -81.08 -36.33 33.26
CA LEU A 125 -80.30 -37.57 33.39
C LEU A 125 -80.64 -38.55 32.27
N ALA A 126 -81.93 -38.78 31.97
CA ALA A 126 -82.36 -39.66 30.89
C ALA A 126 -81.87 -39.16 29.52
N LYS A 127 -81.91 -37.84 29.28
CA LYS A 127 -81.39 -37.23 28.06
C LYS A 127 -79.88 -37.38 27.95
N ALA A 128 -79.13 -37.08 29.02
CA ALA A 128 -77.68 -37.26 29.07
C ALA A 128 -77.26 -38.73 28.87
N LEU A 129 -78.01 -39.67 29.46
CA LEU A 129 -77.77 -41.11 29.35
C LEU A 129 -78.07 -41.62 27.93
N LYS A 130 -79.14 -41.11 27.30
CA LYS A 130 -79.44 -41.37 25.89
C LYS A 130 -78.34 -40.82 24.96
N THR A 131 -77.81 -39.62 25.23
CA THR A 131 -76.72 -39.03 24.45
C THR A 131 -75.41 -39.80 24.62
N ALA A 132 -75.08 -40.23 25.84
CA ALA A 132 -73.90 -41.06 26.12
C ALA A 132 -74.00 -42.44 25.46
N ASN A 133 -75.17 -43.09 25.52
CA ASN A 133 -75.41 -44.37 24.84
C ASN A 133 -75.34 -44.23 23.31
N ARG A 134 -75.85 -43.12 22.76
CA ARG A 134 -75.74 -42.82 21.32
C ARG A 134 -74.28 -42.63 20.93
N ALA A 135 -73.52 -41.80 21.66
CA ALA A 135 -72.10 -41.60 21.40
C ALA A 135 -71.29 -42.92 21.51
N ARG A 136 -71.66 -43.81 22.44
CA ARG A 136 -71.04 -45.14 22.58
C ARG A 136 -71.35 -46.06 21.40
N LYS A 137 -72.60 -46.06 20.93
CA LYS A 137 -73.03 -46.82 19.75
C LYS A 137 -72.39 -46.28 18.47
N ASP A 138 -72.30 -44.95 18.33
CA ASP A 138 -71.66 -44.28 17.20
C ASP A 138 -70.15 -44.57 17.17
N LEU A 139 -69.48 -44.61 18.33
CA LEU A 139 -68.08 -45.04 18.43
C LEU A 139 -67.93 -46.52 18.02
N GLN A 140 -68.80 -47.41 18.49
CA GLN A 140 -68.75 -48.83 18.17
C GLN A 140 -68.94 -49.08 16.65
N LEU A 141 -69.91 -48.42 16.03
CA LEU A 141 -70.13 -48.49 14.59
C LEU A 141 -68.94 -47.93 13.80
N ALA A 142 -68.32 -46.84 14.27
CA ALA A 142 -67.12 -46.28 13.67
C ALA A 142 -65.91 -47.21 13.79
N ASP A 143 -65.77 -47.90 14.93
CA ASP A 143 -64.72 -48.89 15.19
C ASP A 143 -64.89 -50.15 14.33
N GLU A 144 -66.12 -50.65 14.18
CA GLU A 144 -66.46 -51.77 13.28
C GLU A 144 -66.22 -51.42 11.80
N ALA A 145 -66.58 -50.19 11.39
CA ALA A 145 -66.29 -49.69 10.04
C ALA A 145 -64.77 -49.50 9.80
N PHE A 146 -64.02 -49.12 10.84
CA PHE A 146 -62.57 -49.02 10.79
C PHE A 146 -61.93 -50.41 10.61
N GLU A 147 -62.46 -51.47 11.20
CA GLU A 147 -61.93 -52.83 11.09
C GLU A 147 -62.46 -53.65 9.90
N ALA A 148 -63.34 -53.09 9.06
CA ALA A 148 -63.87 -53.78 7.88
C ALA A 148 -62.76 -54.18 6.88
N SER A 149 -62.89 -55.39 6.30
CA SER A 149 -61.88 -56.01 5.44
C SER A 149 -61.41 -55.13 4.26
N GLN A 150 -62.36 -54.47 3.57
CA GLN A 150 -62.06 -53.61 2.42
C GLN A 150 -61.31 -52.32 2.79
N THR A 151 -61.55 -51.75 3.97
CA THR A 151 -60.86 -50.54 4.48
C THR A 151 -59.52 -50.87 5.13
N ARG A 152 -59.38 -52.07 5.70
CA ARG A 152 -58.15 -52.54 6.33
C ARG A 152 -56.98 -52.67 5.34
N HIS A 153 -57.20 -53.28 4.18
CA HIS A 153 -56.12 -53.44 3.19
C HIS A 153 -55.63 -52.10 2.63
N ALA A 154 -56.55 -51.18 2.30
CA ALA A 154 -56.21 -49.84 1.84
C ALA A 154 -55.44 -49.03 2.91
N ARG A 155 -55.79 -49.23 4.19
CA ARG A 155 -55.07 -48.64 5.33
C ARG A 155 -53.67 -49.20 5.48
N ASP A 156 -53.51 -50.53 5.44
CA ASP A 156 -52.20 -51.20 5.56
C ASP A 156 -51.25 -50.72 4.45
N GLU A 157 -51.75 -50.58 3.22
CA GLU A 157 -50.99 -50.01 2.11
C GLU A 157 -50.68 -48.52 2.32
N ALA A 158 -51.58 -47.73 2.90
CA ALA A 158 -51.34 -46.32 3.20
C ALA A 158 -50.28 -46.15 4.30
N ILE A 159 -50.35 -46.95 5.38
CA ILE A 159 -49.36 -46.99 6.46
C ILE A 159 -48.00 -47.39 5.91
N THR A 160 -47.95 -48.45 5.09
CA THR A 160 -46.70 -48.95 4.51
C THR A 160 -46.09 -47.88 3.60
N ARG A 161 -46.87 -47.30 2.68
CA ARG A 161 -46.41 -46.21 1.80
C ARG A 161 -45.89 -45.01 2.58
N HIS A 162 -46.62 -44.55 3.60
CA HIS A 162 -46.19 -43.43 4.45
C HIS A 162 -44.88 -43.77 5.18
N ASN A 163 -44.82 -44.93 5.83
CA ASN A 163 -43.63 -45.34 6.58
C ASN A 163 -42.41 -45.53 5.67
N ASP A 164 -42.60 -46.03 4.45
CA ASP A 164 -41.53 -46.13 3.46
C ASP A 164 -41.05 -44.75 2.99
N GLN A 165 -41.96 -43.79 2.78
CA GLN A 165 -41.59 -42.40 2.50
C GLN A 165 -40.80 -41.78 3.66
N VAL A 166 -41.23 -41.98 4.91
CA VAL A 166 -40.53 -41.49 6.11
C VAL A 166 -39.15 -42.13 6.24
N ARG A 167 -39.02 -43.43 6.06
CA ARG A 167 -37.72 -44.13 6.09
C ARG A 167 -36.78 -43.63 5.00
N ASN A 168 -37.28 -43.45 3.78
CA ASN A 168 -36.50 -42.90 2.67
C ASN A 168 -36.03 -41.47 2.95
N ALA A 169 -36.88 -40.64 3.57
CA ALA A 169 -36.52 -39.29 4.00
C ALA A 169 -35.45 -39.31 5.11
N LEU A 170 -35.62 -40.15 6.13
CA LEU A 170 -34.63 -40.32 7.21
C LEU A 170 -33.29 -40.83 6.70
N ALA A 171 -33.28 -41.74 5.72
CA ALA A 171 -32.05 -42.23 5.09
C ALA A 171 -31.25 -41.11 4.39
N ARG A 172 -31.92 -40.05 3.91
CA ARG A 172 -31.28 -38.88 3.30
C ARG A 172 -30.74 -37.87 4.31
N LEU A 173 -31.14 -37.95 5.58
CA LEU A 173 -30.84 -36.94 6.61
C LEU A 173 -29.34 -36.71 6.80
N ASP A 174 -28.54 -37.78 6.84
CA ASP A 174 -27.08 -37.68 6.97
C ASP A 174 -26.45 -36.96 5.77
N GLY A 175 -26.95 -37.23 4.56
CA GLY A 175 -26.54 -36.53 3.34
C GLY A 175 -26.87 -35.03 3.38
N CYS A 176 -28.08 -34.68 3.83
CA CYS A 176 -28.49 -33.27 4.01
C CYS A 176 -27.62 -32.56 5.05
N ARG A 177 -27.29 -33.21 6.17
CA ARG A 177 -26.40 -32.65 7.21
C ARG A 177 -25.00 -32.41 6.67
N LYS A 178 -24.41 -33.39 5.98
CA LYS A 178 -23.11 -33.24 5.30
C LYS A 178 -23.11 -32.11 4.28
N ALA A 179 -24.16 -31.99 3.47
CA ALA A 179 -24.30 -30.92 2.49
C ALA A 179 -24.40 -29.53 3.17
N ARG A 180 -25.22 -29.41 4.24
CA ARG A 180 -25.33 -28.18 5.03
C ARG A 180 -23.98 -27.74 5.58
N ASP A 181 -23.25 -28.67 6.21
CA ASP A 181 -21.95 -28.37 6.82
C ASP A 181 -20.91 -28.00 5.74
N ALA A 182 -20.97 -28.63 4.56
CA ALA A 182 -20.14 -28.25 3.41
C ALA A 182 -20.46 -26.83 2.91
N TYR A 183 -21.74 -26.45 2.80
CA TYR A 183 -22.14 -25.08 2.43
C TYR A 183 -21.70 -24.05 3.46
N GLU A 184 -21.82 -24.36 4.75
CA GLU A 184 -21.36 -23.48 5.83
C GLU A 184 -19.85 -23.25 5.77
N ASN A 185 -19.07 -24.33 5.62
CA ASN A 185 -17.61 -24.25 5.52
C ASN A 185 -17.16 -23.47 4.29
N LEU A 186 -17.80 -23.69 3.14
CA LEU A 186 -17.51 -22.94 1.92
C LEU A 186 -17.89 -21.45 2.07
N ALA A 187 -19.01 -21.13 2.72
CA ALA A 187 -19.39 -19.75 2.99
C ALA A 187 -18.36 -19.03 3.88
N LYS A 188 -17.87 -19.70 4.93
CA LYS A 188 -16.77 -19.18 5.78
C LYS A 188 -15.49 -18.95 4.98
N LEU A 189 -15.15 -19.85 4.05
CA LEU A 189 -13.98 -19.72 3.19
C LEU A 189 -14.10 -18.54 2.23
N VAL A 190 -15.27 -18.35 1.60
CA VAL A 190 -15.55 -17.21 0.71
C VAL A 190 -15.48 -15.89 1.48
N GLU A 191 -16.05 -15.84 2.68
CA GLU A 191 -15.99 -14.63 3.52
C GLU A 191 -14.55 -14.28 3.87
N LYS A 192 -13.77 -15.26 4.34
CA LYS A 192 -12.35 -15.06 4.68
C LYS A 192 -11.54 -14.59 3.48
N PHE A 193 -11.77 -15.20 2.31
CA PHE A 193 -11.11 -14.77 1.07
C PHE A 193 -11.49 -13.32 0.72
N HIS A 194 -12.77 -12.96 0.79
CA HIS A 194 -13.23 -11.61 0.47
C HIS A 194 -12.58 -10.56 1.38
N THR A 195 -12.50 -10.82 2.69
CA THR A 195 -11.80 -9.94 3.65
C THR A 195 -10.32 -9.80 3.31
N GLU A 196 -9.62 -10.90 3.03
CA GLU A 196 -8.18 -10.87 2.70
C GLU A 196 -7.90 -10.23 1.34
N ALA A 197 -8.81 -10.36 0.38
CA ALA A 197 -8.68 -9.81 -0.97
C ALA A 197 -9.07 -8.33 -1.07
N THR A 198 -9.69 -7.75 -0.04
CA THR A 198 -10.25 -6.38 -0.08
C THR A 198 -9.20 -5.36 -0.52
N ALA A 199 -8.02 -5.34 0.11
CA ALA A 199 -6.96 -4.39 -0.24
C ALA A 199 -6.43 -4.58 -1.68
N ALA A 200 -6.41 -5.81 -2.18
CA ALA A 200 -6.02 -6.08 -3.56
C ALA A 200 -7.09 -5.63 -4.57
N ILE A 201 -8.38 -5.81 -4.23
CA ILE A 201 -9.51 -5.31 -5.01
C ILE A 201 -9.46 -3.77 -5.07
N ASP A 202 -9.22 -3.11 -3.93
CA ASP A 202 -9.09 -1.67 -3.86
C ASP A 202 -7.91 -1.19 -4.73
N ALA A 203 -6.74 -1.82 -4.63
CA ALA A 203 -5.59 -1.49 -5.48
C ALA A 203 -5.90 -1.68 -6.98
N ALA A 204 -6.60 -2.75 -7.34
CA ALA A 204 -7.03 -3.04 -8.72
C ALA A 204 -8.02 -2.01 -9.27
N THR A 205 -8.81 -1.34 -8.42
CA THR A 205 -9.70 -0.23 -8.80
C THR A 205 -9.00 1.13 -8.90
N GLY A 206 -7.67 1.16 -8.73
CA GLY A 206 -6.87 2.39 -8.81
C GLY A 206 -6.49 2.99 -7.46
N SER A 207 -6.81 2.31 -6.35
CA SER A 207 -6.42 2.76 -5.01
C SER A 207 -4.96 2.43 -4.70
N GLY A 208 -4.02 3.16 -5.31
CA GLY A 208 -2.60 3.08 -4.99
C GLY A 208 -1.73 2.46 -6.09
N TRP A 209 -0.47 2.21 -5.75
CA TRP A 209 0.50 1.60 -6.67
C TRP A 209 0.33 0.08 -6.76
N ILE A 210 0.55 -0.47 -7.95
CA ILE A 210 0.57 -1.92 -8.22
C ILE A 210 1.86 -2.29 -8.98
N SER A 211 2.39 -3.49 -8.75
CA SER A 211 3.55 -3.99 -9.49
C SER A 211 3.20 -4.37 -10.93
N LYS A 212 4.22 -4.48 -11.79
CA LYS A 212 4.04 -4.88 -13.21
C LYS A 212 3.38 -6.26 -13.37
N ASP A 213 3.63 -7.19 -12.46
CA ASP A 213 3.07 -8.54 -12.48
C ASP A 213 1.71 -8.67 -11.76
N PHE A 214 1.25 -7.61 -11.09
CA PHE A 214 0.00 -7.61 -10.33
C PHE A 214 -1.19 -8.01 -11.19
N GLU A 215 -1.35 -7.39 -12.36
CA GLU A 215 -2.50 -7.61 -13.24
C GLU A 215 -2.62 -9.08 -13.66
N THR A 216 -1.51 -9.69 -14.07
CA THR A 216 -1.50 -11.09 -14.53
C THR A 216 -1.89 -12.04 -13.40
N ARG A 217 -1.36 -11.82 -12.19
CA ARG A 217 -1.69 -12.62 -11.00
C ARG A 217 -3.13 -12.38 -10.53
N PHE A 218 -3.60 -11.14 -10.58
CA PHE A 218 -4.97 -10.80 -10.20
C PHE A 218 -5.98 -11.46 -11.15
N ARG A 219 -5.72 -11.45 -12.46
CA ARG A 219 -6.53 -12.18 -13.45
C ARG A 219 -6.56 -13.69 -13.18
N LEU A 220 -5.43 -14.29 -12.79
CA LEU A 220 -5.38 -15.69 -12.38
C LEU A 220 -6.28 -15.96 -11.16
N ILE A 221 -6.23 -15.08 -10.15
CA ILE A 221 -7.11 -15.17 -8.97
C ILE A 221 -8.57 -15.12 -9.40
N VAL A 222 -8.97 -14.13 -10.21
CA VAL A 222 -10.36 -14.02 -10.70
C VAL A 222 -10.80 -15.30 -11.42
N LYS A 223 -9.93 -15.86 -12.28
CA LYS A 223 -10.21 -17.14 -12.96
C LYS A 223 -10.40 -18.30 -11.97
N LEU A 224 -9.52 -18.44 -10.97
CA LEU A 224 -9.63 -19.49 -9.95
C LEU A 224 -10.93 -19.37 -9.14
N ILE A 225 -11.34 -18.16 -8.78
CA ILE A 225 -12.59 -17.93 -8.06
C ILE A 225 -13.81 -18.27 -8.94
N ARG A 226 -13.79 -17.92 -10.24
CA ARG A 226 -14.85 -18.33 -11.19
C ARG A 226 -14.98 -19.85 -11.32
N GLU A 227 -13.86 -20.57 -11.27
CA GLU A 227 -13.83 -22.03 -11.30
C GLU A 227 -14.18 -22.69 -9.96
N GLY A 228 -14.55 -21.91 -8.93
CA GLY A 228 -14.87 -22.42 -7.59
C GLY A 228 -13.64 -22.85 -6.77
N LYS A 229 -12.42 -22.59 -7.26
CA LYS A 229 -11.15 -22.98 -6.62
C LYS A 229 -10.70 -21.92 -5.59
N ILE A 230 -11.56 -21.61 -4.62
CA ILE A 230 -11.34 -20.52 -3.65
C ILE A 230 -10.01 -20.67 -2.88
N SER A 231 -9.67 -21.90 -2.45
CA SER A 231 -8.42 -22.14 -1.72
C SER A 231 -7.17 -21.86 -2.57
N HIS A 232 -7.21 -22.12 -3.87
CA HIS A 232 -6.10 -21.81 -4.78
C HIS A 232 -6.01 -20.31 -5.05
N GLY A 233 -7.14 -19.63 -5.24
CA GLY A 233 -7.15 -18.17 -5.35
C GLY A 233 -6.57 -17.51 -4.10
N LYS A 234 -6.89 -18.04 -2.91
CA LYS A 234 -6.34 -17.59 -1.64
C LYS A 234 -4.82 -17.77 -1.55
N SER A 235 -4.25 -18.86 -2.04
CA SER A 235 -2.78 -19.07 -2.01
C SER A 235 -2.01 -18.13 -2.93
N GLU A 236 -2.67 -17.56 -3.95
CA GLU A 236 -2.07 -16.57 -4.86
C GLU A 236 -2.10 -15.14 -4.29
N LEU A 237 -3.02 -14.83 -3.37
CA LEU A 237 -3.15 -13.47 -2.81
C LEU A 237 -1.83 -12.91 -2.23
N PRO A 238 -1.04 -13.64 -1.42
CA PRO A 238 0.21 -13.11 -0.86
C PRO A 238 1.30 -12.85 -1.91
N LEU A 239 1.14 -13.35 -3.14
CA LEU A 239 2.08 -13.12 -4.23
C LEU A 239 1.82 -11.79 -4.96
N LEU A 240 0.68 -11.15 -4.71
CA LEU A 240 0.39 -9.82 -5.23
C LEU A 240 1.26 -8.77 -4.52
N ARG A 241 1.90 -7.90 -5.30
CA ARG A 241 2.66 -6.76 -4.79
C ARG A 241 1.96 -5.46 -5.16
N PHE A 242 1.50 -4.74 -4.14
CA PHE A 242 0.77 -3.50 -4.30
C PHE A 242 0.89 -2.66 -3.02
N GLN A 243 0.58 -1.38 -3.13
CA GLN A 243 0.53 -0.45 -2.02
C GLN A 243 -0.78 -0.64 -1.25
N VAL A 244 -0.69 -1.01 0.04
CA VAL A 244 -1.84 -0.97 0.94
C VAL A 244 -1.93 0.45 1.49
N LYS A 245 -2.79 1.28 0.87
CA LYS A 245 -2.89 2.69 1.25
C LYS A 245 -3.29 2.87 2.74
N PRO A 246 -2.73 3.89 3.42
CA PRO A 246 -3.28 4.37 4.67
C PRO A 246 -4.77 4.73 4.52
N SER A 247 -5.51 4.67 5.62
CA SER A 247 -6.87 5.21 5.66
C SER A 247 -6.88 6.73 5.46
N ASP A 248 -8.01 7.27 5.00
CA ASP A 248 -8.17 8.72 4.82
C ASP A 248 -7.93 9.49 6.12
N THR A 249 -8.30 8.94 7.28
CA THR A 249 -8.02 9.53 8.59
C THR A 249 -6.52 9.71 8.86
N ILE A 250 -5.67 8.79 8.38
CA ILE A 250 -4.21 8.93 8.52
C ILE A 250 -3.70 10.04 7.60
N TYR A 251 -4.19 10.10 6.36
CA TYR A 251 -3.83 11.17 5.43
C TYR A 251 -4.27 12.55 5.95
N GLU A 252 -5.46 12.65 6.56
CA GLU A 252 -5.96 13.87 7.19
C GLU A 252 -5.09 14.29 8.37
N ALA A 253 -4.73 13.36 9.27
CA ALA A 253 -3.85 13.66 10.40
C ALA A 253 -2.47 14.18 9.94
N TRP A 254 -1.90 13.60 8.89
CA TRP A 254 -0.64 14.08 8.31
C TRP A 254 -0.78 15.45 7.64
N ARG A 255 -1.89 15.68 6.94
CA ARG A 255 -2.20 16.99 6.38
C ARG A 255 -2.27 18.05 7.48
N ASP A 256 -2.96 17.78 8.58
CA ASP A 256 -3.11 18.72 9.70
C ASP A 256 -1.76 19.00 10.40
N GLU A 257 -0.92 17.96 10.55
CA GLU A 257 0.46 18.11 11.03
C GLU A 257 1.28 19.05 10.13
N ALA A 258 1.23 18.85 8.81
CA ALA A 258 1.91 19.71 7.84
C ALA A 258 1.34 21.13 7.78
N VAL A 259 0.02 21.30 7.89
CA VAL A 259 -0.63 22.62 7.99
C VAL A 259 -0.13 23.36 9.23
N THR A 260 0.01 22.67 10.36
CA THR A 260 0.55 23.26 11.60
C THR A 260 1.99 23.73 11.40
N LEU A 261 2.85 22.88 10.85
CA LEU A 261 4.25 23.24 10.55
C LEU A 261 4.35 24.43 9.58
N ARG A 262 3.48 24.47 8.57
CA ARG A 262 3.36 25.58 7.63
C ARG A 262 2.98 26.88 8.34
N SER A 263 1.95 26.86 9.18
CA SER A 263 1.46 28.05 9.89
C SER A 263 2.57 28.66 10.76
N VAL A 264 3.30 27.83 11.51
CA VAL A 264 4.44 28.27 12.32
C VAL A 264 5.53 28.96 11.46
N ALA A 265 5.80 28.47 10.25
CA ALA A 265 6.76 29.10 9.34
C ALA A 265 6.27 30.46 8.80
N TYR A 266 4.97 30.64 8.60
CA TYR A 266 4.39 31.93 8.20
C TYR A 266 4.35 32.93 9.37
N GLU A 267 4.00 32.49 10.58
CA GLU A 267 3.97 33.33 11.78
C GLU A 267 5.35 33.90 12.13
N THR A 268 6.40 33.08 11.99
CA THR A 268 7.77 33.51 12.25
C THR A 268 8.38 34.34 11.12
N TYR A 269 7.77 34.31 9.93
CA TYR A 269 8.25 34.96 8.70
C TYR A 269 9.73 34.68 8.37
N LEU A 270 10.22 33.49 8.72
CA LEU A 270 11.57 33.00 8.43
C LEU A 270 11.52 31.78 7.50
N GLY A 271 12.62 31.55 6.78
CA GLY A 271 12.77 30.35 5.98
C GLY A 271 11.86 30.40 4.74
N MET A 272 11.00 29.39 4.59
CA MET A 272 10.08 29.25 3.45
C MET A 272 9.22 30.48 3.18
N SER A 273 8.70 31.14 4.21
CA SER A 273 7.85 32.33 4.06
C SER A 273 8.64 33.51 3.48
N ALA A 274 9.84 33.77 4.03
CA ALA A 274 10.77 34.77 3.49
C ALA A 274 11.31 34.40 2.10
N THR A 275 11.42 33.10 1.77
CA THR A 275 11.77 32.64 0.40
C THR A 275 10.81 33.18 -0.66
N GLY A 276 9.54 33.41 -0.30
CA GLY A 276 8.51 33.94 -1.20
C GLY A 276 8.84 35.30 -1.82
N ALA A 277 9.74 36.08 -1.23
CA ALA A 277 10.19 37.37 -1.77
C ALA A 277 11.17 37.24 -2.96
N TYR A 278 11.67 36.04 -3.24
CA TYR A 278 12.71 35.79 -4.24
C TYR A 278 12.13 35.05 -5.46
N GLY A 279 11.54 35.83 -6.37
CA GLY A 279 10.74 35.35 -7.50
C GLY A 279 11.40 34.25 -8.33
N ASP A 280 12.67 34.39 -8.70
CA ASP A 280 13.35 33.40 -9.55
C ASP A 280 13.56 32.05 -8.84
N ILE A 281 13.94 32.08 -7.56
CA ILE A 281 14.13 30.88 -6.73
C ILE A 281 12.81 30.15 -6.57
N VAL A 282 11.75 30.91 -6.27
CA VAL A 282 10.39 30.41 -6.12
C VAL A 282 9.89 29.81 -7.42
N GLN A 283 10.04 30.51 -8.56
CA GLN A 283 9.57 30.03 -9.85
C GLN A 283 10.25 28.72 -10.27
N LYS A 284 11.58 28.64 -10.09
CA LYS A 284 12.34 27.42 -10.35
C LYS A 284 11.90 26.26 -9.47
N SER A 285 11.62 26.53 -8.18
CA SER A 285 11.14 25.54 -7.22
C SER A 285 9.72 25.04 -7.56
N ILE A 286 8.81 25.95 -7.95
CA ILE A 286 7.46 25.62 -8.43
C ILE A 286 7.54 24.75 -9.69
N ASN A 287 8.43 25.08 -10.63
CA ASN A 287 8.60 24.31 -11.86
C ASN A 287 9.05 22.88 -11.59
N LEU A 288 9.96 22.67 -10.62
CA LEU A 288 10.34 21.32 -10.17
C LEU A 288 9.13 20.59 -9.57
N ALA A 289 8.45 21.23 -8.59
CA ALA A 289 7.34 20.63 -7.86
C ALA A 289 6.18 20.20 -8.76
N ARG A 290 5.84 21.01 -9.77
CA ARG A 290 4.73 20.75 -10.71
C ARG A 290 4.80 19.38 -11.38
N THR A 291 6.00 18.87 -11.64
CA THR A 291 6.19 17.55 -12.28
C THR A 291 5.89 16.37 -11.34
N SER A 292 5.89 16.63 -10.03
CA SER A 292 5.70 15.64 -8.97
C SER A 292 4.31 15.68 -8.35
N LEU A 293 3.48 16.65 -8.75
CA LEU A 293 2.11 16.81 -8.30
C LEU A 293 1.12 16.18 -9.30
N ARG A 294 -0.01 15.71 -8.78
CA ARG A 294 -1.11 15.22 -9.62
C ARG A 294 -1.67 16.35 -10.47
N ASN A 295 -2.26 15.98 -11.61
CA ASN A 295 -2.75 16.94 -12.61
C ASN A 295 -3.66 18.03 -12.00
N SER A 296 -4.57 17.68 -11.09
CA SER A 296 -5.45 18.66 -10.43
C SER A 296 -4.65 19.70 -9.63
N ALA A 297 -3.76 19.25 -8.74
CA ALA A 297 -2.89 20.14 -7.94
C ALA A 297 -1.93 20.96 -8.82
N ALA A 298 -1.37 20.34 -9.87
CA ALA A 298 -0.49 21.02 -10.82
C ALA A 298 -1.24 22.05 -11.69
N GLN A 299 -2.54 21.86 -11.94
CA GLN A 299 -3.40 22.83 -12.62
C GLN A 299 -3.75 24.01 -11.71
N THR A 300 -4.07 23.77 -10.44
CA THR A 300 -4.27 24.83 -9.45
C THR A 300 -3.04 25.74 -9.35
N LEU A 301 -1.82 25.18 -9.39
CA LEU A 301 -0.60 25.99 -9.42
C LEU A 301 -0.41 26.82 -10.69
N ARG A 302 -1.03 26.43 -11.81
CA ARG A 302 -0.94 27.15 -13.08
C ARG A 302 -1.97 28.24 -13.21
N SER A 303 -3.04 28.20 -12.43
CA SER A 303 -4.14 29.17 -12.55
C SER A 303 -3.81 30.53 -11.95
N ASP A 304 -2.77 30.62 -11.11
CA ASP A 304 -2.35 31.91 -10.55
C ASP A 304 -1.38 32.63 -11.49
N ASP A 305 -1.61 33.92 -11.68
CA ASP A 305 -0.81 34.76 -12.58
C ASP A 305 0.55 35.17 -11.95
N HIS A 306 0.60 35.32 -10.63
CA HIS A 306 1.78 35.80 -9.93
C HIS A 306 2.54 34.68 -9.21
N THR A 307 3.87 34.68 -9.36
CA THR A 307 4.78 33.70 -8.72
C THR A 307 4.65 33.64 -7.20
N ALA A 308 4.36 34.77 -6.54
CA ALA A 308 4.14 34.82 -5.10
C ALA A 308 2.88 34.06 -4.68
N ASP A 309 1.80 34.16 -5.44
CA ASP A 309 0.55 33.44 -5.19
C ASP A 309 0.74 31.95 -5.46
N GLN A 310 1.43 31.60 -6.56
CA GLN A 310 1.81 30.22 -6.86
C GLN A 310 2.65 29.60 -5.72
N TRP A 311 3.51 30.37 -5.05
CA TRP A 311 4.29 29.90 -3.90
C TRP A 311 3.41 29.61 -2.68
N GLN A 312 2.47 30.51 -2.38
CA GLN A 312 1.54 30.33 -1.27
C GLN A 312 0.63 29.12 -1.52
N HIS A 313 0.16 28.95 -2.76
CA HIS A 313 -0.59 27.76 -3.17
C HIS A 313 0.26 26.50 -3.14
N LEU A 314 1.51 26.53 -3.61
CA LEU A 314 2.42 25.38 -3.52
C LEU A 314 2.59 24.95 -2.07
N SER A 315 2.89 25.89 -1.17
CA SER A 315 3.06 25.61 0.26
C SER A 315 1.81 24.97 0.87
N SER A 316 0.62 25.29 0.36
CA SER A 316 -0.64 24.71 0.81
C SER A 316 -0.88 23.33 0.21
N LEU A 317 -0.62 23.15 -1.09
CA LEU A 317 -0.82 21.88 -1.79
C LEU A 317 0.09 20.77 -1.28
N VAL A 318 1.35 21.08 -0.97
CA VAL A 318 2.31 20.10 -0.44
C VAL A 318 1.99 19.66 0.99
N THR A 319 1.01 20.26 1.67
CA THR A 319 0.54 19.76 2.98
C THR A 319 -0.18 18.42 2.87
N ASP A 320 -0.85 18.13 1.75
CA ASP A 320 -1.59 16.88 1.58
C ASP A 320 -0.78 15.85 0.76
N PRO A 321 -0.44 14.67 1.31
CA PRO A 321 0.28 13.64 0.57
C PRO A 321 -0.46 13.18 -0.70
N ARG A 322 -1.80 13.30 -0.73
CA ARG A 322 -2.63 12.88 -1.86
C ARG A 322 -2.46 13.78 -3.08
N ASN A 323 -1.87 14.97 -2.94
CA ASN A 323 -1.56 15.86 -4.06
C ASN A 323 -0.33 15.43 -4.86
N PHE A 324 0.48 14.51 -4.34
CA PHE A 324 1.68 14.01 -5.02
C PHE A 324 1.33 12.86 -5.97
N THR A 325 2.07 12.74 -7.07
CA THR A 325 2.01 11.55 -7.95
C THR A 325 2.48 10.30 -7.21
N THR A 326 3.48 10.46 -6.34
CA THR A 326 3.93 9.46 -5.37
C THR A 326 3.92 10.05 -3.97
N ASP A 327 3.06 9.55 -3.10
CA ASP A 327 2.84 10.11 -1.76
C ASP A 327 4.08 10.00 -0.84
N ALA A 328 4.97 9.03 -1.07
CA ALA A 328 6.25 8.91 -0.37
C ALA A 328 7.10 10.20 -0.41
N LEU A 329 7.01 10.99 -1.49
CA LEU A 329 7.72 12.26 -1.62
C LEU A 329 7.32 13.28 -0.55
N TRP A 330 6.09 13.21 -0.05
CA TRP A 330 5.61 14.09 1.00
C TRP A 330 6.46 14.00 2.27
N ALA A 331 6.84 12.77 2.67
CA ALA A 331 7.65 12.56 3.86
C ALA A 331 9.08 13.13 3.69
N ILE A 332 9.64 13.03 2.48
CA ILE A 332 10.95 13.62 2.15
C ILE A 332 10.86 15.15 2.15
N TYR A 333 9.84 15.72 1.51
CA TYR A 333 9.60 17.17 1.46
C TYR A 333 9.53 17.76 2.87
N TRP A 334 8.68 17.21 3.74
CA TRP A 334 8.47 17.75 5.08
C TRP A 334 9.65 17.50 6.02
N SER A 335 10.47 16.48 5.76
CA SER A 335 11.75 16.33 6.46
C SER A 335 12.74 17.43 6.07
N MET A 336 12.86 17.71 4.77
CA MET A 336 13.76 18.77 4.27
C MET A 336 13.26 20.16 4.62
N PHE A 337 11.94 20.39 4.62
CA PHE A 337 11.32 21.63 5.04
C PHE A 337 11.67 21.95 6.51
N GLN A 338 11.51 20.98 7.41
CA GLN A 338 11.85 21.17 8.82
C GLN A 338 13.34 21.43 9.02
N CYS A 339 14.20 20.72 8.27
CA CYS A 339 15.63 20.97 8.25
C CYS A 339 15.97 22.40 7.80
N SER A 340 15.34 22.88 6.71
CA SER A 340 15.48 24.28 6.24
C SER A 340 15.07 25.29 7.29
N GLN A 341 13.91 25.07 7.93
CA GLN A 341 13.39 25.97 8.96
C GLN A 341 14.29 26.02 10.19
N TRP A 342 14.79 24.85 10.63
CA TRP A 342 15.78 24.77 11.69
C TRP A 342 17.05 25.56 11.32
N ALA A 343 17.58 25.37 10.11
CA ALA A 343 18.81 26.03 9.68
C ALA A 343 18.67 27.56 9.69
N THR A 344 17.56 28.07 9.16
CA THR A 344 17.29 29.52 9.17
C THR A 344 17.18 30.06 10.59
N ARG A 345 16.52 29.36 11.51
CA ARG A 345 16.43 29.78 12.93
C ARG A 345 17.80 29.77 13.61
N ALA A 346 18.55 28.68 13.45
CA ALA A 346 19.87 28.54 14.05
C ALA A 346 20.83 29.67 13.63
N LEU A 347 20.75 30.10 12.36
CA LEU A 347 21.54 31.22 11.82
C LEU A 347 21.06 32.60 12.26
N SER A 348 19.77 32.73 12.60
CA SER A 348 19.25 33.96 13.20
C SER A 348 19.72 34.15 14.64
N GLU A 349 20.02 33.06 15.34
CA GLU A 349 20.43 33.06 16.75
C GLU A 349 21.96 33.04 16.94
N SER A 350 22.69 32.39 16.02
CA SER A 350 24.14 32.22 16.12
C SER A 350 24.79 32.13 14.74
N ARG A 351 26.01 32.67 14.62
CA ARG A 351 26.83 32.57 13.39
C ARG A 351 28.09 31.72 13.66
N PRO A 352 27.94 30.38 13.75
CA PRO A 352 29.11 29.49 13.84
C PRO A 352 29.96 29.55 12.56
N HIS A 353 31.16 28.98 12.61
CA HIS A 353 31.99 28.81 11.40
C HIS A 353 31.27 27.93 10.35
N GLU A 354 31.50 28.20 9.07
CA GLU A 354 30.81 27.55 7.93
C GLU A 354 30.88 26.02 8.03
N ASP A 355 32.08 25.47 8.24
CA ASP A 355 32.29 24.02 8.38
C ASP A 355 31.52 23.41 9.55
N ILE A 356 31.51 24.09 10.70
CA ILE A 356 30.79 23.64 11.91
C ILE A 356 29.28 23.62 11.62
N PHE A 357 28.79 24.62 10.91
CA PHE A 357 27.38 24.69 10.56
C PHE A 357 26.98 23.64 9.54
N THR A 358 27.82 23.40 8.53
CA THR A 358 27.61 22.34 7.54
C THR A 358 27.50 20.97 8.22
N GLY A 359 28.38 20.65 9.17
CA GLY A 359 28.26 19.39 9.92
C GLY A 359 26.97 19.31 10.75
N LYS A 360 26.58 20.40 11.43
CA LYS A 360 25.29 20.45 12.14
C LYS A 360 24.08 20.31 11.22
N PHE A 361 24.12 20.92 10.04
CA PHE A 361 23.05 20.84 9.04
C PHE A 361 22.89 19.42 8.51
N SER A 362 23.99 18.74 8.16
CA SER A 362 24.01 17.32 7.79
C SER A 362 23.40 16.43 8.88
N ALA A 363 23.75 16.66 10.15
CA ALA A 363 23.17 15.92 11.27
C ALA A 363 21.64 16.16 11.44
N GLN A 364 21.13 17.36 11.10
CA GLN A 364 19.68 17.61 11.13
C GLN A 364 18.95 16.98 9.94
N ILE A 365 19.57 16.93 8.76
CA ILE A 365 19.04 16.17 7.61
C ILE A 365 18.82 14.71 8.05
N GLU A 366 19.82 14.10 8.67
CA GLU A 366 19.73 12.75 9.23
C GLU A 366 18.59 12.64 10.22
N ARG A 367 18.57 13.50 11.24
CA ARG A 367 17.54 13.46 12.28
C ARG A 367 16.14 13.54 11.69
N TYR A 368 15.85 14.52 10.84
CA TYR A 368 14.50 14.67 10.28
C TYR A 368 14.15 13.52 9.35
N LEU A 369 15.07 13.03 8.53
CA LEU A 369 14.79 11.88 7.65
C LEU A 369 14.56 10.58 8.45
N ALA A 370 15.38 10.29 9.47
CA ALA A 370 15.24 9.10 10.27
C ALA A 370 14.04 9.17 11.24
N ASP A 371 13.82 10.31 11.91
CA ASP A 371 12.77 10.43 12.92
C ASP A 371 11.40 10.78 12.37
N PHE A 372 11.34 11.60 11.32
CA PHE A 372 10.09 12.04 10.70
C PHE A 372 9.83 11.26 9.42
N GLY A 373 10.75 11.35 8.45
CA GLY A 373 10.62 10.76 7.12
C GLY A 373 10.35 9.26 7.16
N ALA A 374 11.28 8.47 7.70
CA ALA A 374 11.22 7.01 7.71
C ALA A 374 9.96 6.48 8.41
N LYS A 375 9.57 7.08 9.55
CA LYS A 375 8.36 6.68 10.30
C LYS A 375 7.07 6.88 9.50
N ARG A 376 6.99 7.88 8.62
CA ARG A 376 5.84 8.08 7.73
C ARG A 376 5.96 7.25 6.45
N LEU A 377 7.17 7.13 5.89
CA LEU A 377 7.44 6.29 4.72
C LEU A 377 6.97 4.84 4.93
N ALA A 378 7.29 4.26 6.09
CA ALA A 378 6.86 2.92 6.46
C ALA A 378 5.32 2.76 6.51
N LYS A 379 4.58 3.85 6.76
CA LYS A 379 3.12 3.83 6.89
C LYS A 379 2.38 3.97 5.56
N PHE A 380 3.03 4.42 4.48
CA PHE A 380 2.39 4.50 3.15
C PHE A 380 2.09 3.12 2.53
N GLY A 381 2.56 2.03 3.13
CA GLY A 381 2.13 0.66 2.80
C GLY A 381 2.73 0.07 1.54
N TYR A 382 3.89 0.59 1.09
CA TYR A 382 4.64 0.01 -0.01
C TYR A 382 5.28 -1.34 0.38
N PRO A 383 5.21 -2.39 -0.47
CA PRO A 383 5.60 -3.75 -0.12
C PRO A 383 7.12 -3.99 -0.11
N SER A 384 7.91 -3.05 -0.61
CA SER A 384 9.37 -3.03 -0.53
C SER A 384 9.79 -1.58 -0.72
N ALA A 385 10.17 -0.92 0.37
CA ALA A 385 10.82 0.37 0.30
C ALA A 385 12.31 0.07 0.50
N ARG A 386 13.12 0.12 -0.56
CA ARG A 386 14.58 0.26 -0.40
C ARG A 386 14.86 1.72 -0.60
N SER A 387 15.26 2.42 0.44
CA SER A 387 15.57 3.83 0.26
C SER A 387 16.63 4.28 1.24
N TYR A 388 17.62 5.02 0.74
CA TYR A 388 18.59 5.74 1.55
C TYR A 388 18.98 7.06 0.89
N ILE A 389 19.29 8.04 1.74
CA ILE A 389 19.94 9.30 1.35
C ILE A 389 21.25 9.34 2.11
N GLY A 390 22.38 9.24 1.42
CA GLY A 390 23.70 9.39 2.02
C GLY A 390 24.21 10.82 1.88
N THR A 391 24.78 11.36 2.95
CA THR A 391 25.55 12.61 2.95
C THR A 391 27.00 12.34 3.30
N TRP A 392 27.91 13.03 2.61
CA TRP A 392 29.34 12.92 2.78
C TRP A 392 29.85 14.23 3.35
N GLU A 393 30.54 14.23 4.48
CA GLU A 393 31.26 15.41 4.92
C GLU A 393 32.66 15.39 4.29
N ILE A 394 32.86 16.26 3.31
CA ILE A 394 34.09 16.37 2.53
C ILE A 394 34.93 17.57 3.03
N ALA A 395 34.32 18.51 3.75
CA ALA A 395 34.96 19.72 4.26
C ALA A 395 36.26 19.43 5.07
N SER A 396 37.26 20.30 4.89
CA SER A 396 38.58 20.26 5.56
C SER A 396 39.38 18.97 5.31
N THR A 397 39.11 18.26 4.22
CA THR A 397 39.86 17.04 3.83
C THR A 397 40.61 17.24 2.51
N ARG A 398 41.59 16.36 2.20
CA ARG A 398 42.23 16.32 0.87
C ARG A 398 41.22 16.10 -0.27
N SER A 399 40.08 15.49 0.05
CA SER A 399 38.97 15.26 -0.86
C SER A 399 38.23 16.55 -1.22
N GLU A 400 38.17 17.54 -0.33
CA GLU A 400 37.62 18.88 -0.63
C GLU A 400 38.44 19.55 -1.73
N THR A 401 39.77 19.50 -1.60
CA THR A 401 40.67 20.06 -2.62
C THR A 401 40.59 19.32 -3.95
N ALA A 402 40.12 18.07 -3.98
CA ALA A 402 39.99 17.29 -5.21
C ALA A 402 38.60 17.45 -5.87
N LEU A 403 37.53 17.46 -5.07
CA LEU A 403 36.14 17.51 -5.56
C LEU A 403 35.60 18.94 -5.64
N GLY A 404 36.16 19.87 -4.86
CA GLY A 404 35.70 21.25 -4.75
C GLY A 404 34.34 21.39 -4.08
N ALA A 405 33.97 20.46 -3.19
CA ALA A 405 32.68 20.40 -2.51
C ALA A 405 32.86 20.07 -1.02
N ASP A 406 31.94 20.56 -0.19
CA ASP A 406 31.87 20.28 1.24
C ASP A 406 30.98 19.07 1.54
N ILE A 407 29.96 18.85 0.70
CA ILE A 407 28.96 17.80 0.87
C ILE A 407 28.81 16.99 -0.41
N GLY A 408 28.85 15.66 -0.29
CA GLY A 408 28.37 14.74 -1.32
C GLY A 408 27.01 14.17 -0.94
N VAL A 409 26.08 14.07 -1.89
CA VAL A 409 24.75 13.49 -1.67
C VAL A 409 24.57 12.28 -2.58
N VAL A 410 24.10 11.17 -2.02
CA VAL A 410 23.68 9.96 -2.74
C VAL A 410 22.23 9.72 -2.43
N ILE A 411 21.41 9.52 -3.44
CA ILE A 411 20.01 9.13 -3.33
C ILE A 411 19.87 7.78 -4.00
N ASP A 412 19.37 6.79 -3.29
CA ASP A 412 18.93 5.51 -3.84
C ASP A 412 17.56 5.22 -3.25
N ILE A 413 16.51 5.41 -4.04
CA ILE A 413 15.12 5.24 -3.64
C ILE A 413 14.49 4.25 -4.60
N ASP A 414 13.83 3.24 -4.06
CA ASP A 414 13.04 2.22 -4.74
C ASP A 414 11.83 1.94 -3.85
N ILE A 415 10.84 2.84 -3.97
CA ILE A 415 9.57 2.84 -3.23
C ILE A 415 8.44 2.90 -4.24
N GLY A 416 7.86 1.75 -4.58
CA GLY A 416 6.74 1.67 -5.52
C GLY A 416 7.09 2.32 -6.88
N PRO A 417 6.42 3.41 -7.28
CA PRO A 417 6.73 4.11 -8.54
C PRO A 417 7.93 5.07 -8.44
N LEU A 418 8.40 5.38 -7.23
CA LEU A 418 9.55 6.24 -7.01
C LEU A 418 10.83 5.40 -7.04
N GLN A 419 11.43 5.33 -8.22
CA GLN A 419 12.72 4.67 -8.43
C GLN A 419 13.73 5.72 -8.89
N CYS A 420 14.64 6.12 -8.01
CA CYS A 420 15.60 7.18 -8.26
C CYS A 420 16.96 6.85 -7.65
N ARG A 421 18.00 6.83 -8.49
CA ARG A 421 19.38 6.68 -8.07
C ARG A 421 20.20 7.83 -8.60
N LYS A 422 20.66 8.74 -7.74
CA LYS A 422 21.38 9.95 -8.15
C LYS A 422 22.45 10.39 -7.16
N VAL A 423 23.47 11.07 -7.68
CA VAL A 423 24.49 11.73 -6.87
C VAL A 423 24.60 13.23 -7.18
N ALA A 424 24.99 14.01 -6.17
CA ALA A 424 25.28 15.44 -6.28
C ALA A 424 26.44 15.83 -5.35
N LEU A 425 27.10 16.93 -5.66
CA LEU A 425 28.15 17.58 -4.89
C LEU A 425 27.71 19.02 -4.59
N LEU A 426 27.83 19.43 -3.34
CA LEU A 426 27.43 20.74 -2.84
C LEU A 426 28.62 21.41 -2.16
N GLN A 427 29.01 22.60 -2.62
CA GLN A 427 29.85 23.51 -1.85
C GLN A 427 28.95 24.41 -1.01
N ALA A 428 29.08 24.34 0.31
CA ALA A 428 28.34 25.22 1.20
C ALA A 428 29.01 26.59 1.27
N LYS A 429 28.20 27.65 1.31
CA LYS A 429 28.67 29.03 1.51
C LYS A 429 27.69 29.84 2.35
N TYR A 430 28.22 30.70 3.22
CA TYR A 430 27.40 31.75 3.82
C TYR A 430 27.04 32.85 2.82
N ALA A 431 25.78 33.26 2.87
CA ALA A 431 25.28 34.42 2.16
C ALA A 431 24.83 35.48 3.16
N THR A 432 25.62 36.54 3.31
CA THR A 432 25.28 37.66 4.20
C THR A 432 24.54 38.73 3.42
N ASN A 433 23.35 39.11 3.87
CA ASN A 433 22.50 40.10 3.21
C ASN A 433 22.28 39.80 1.70
N GLY A 434 22.13 38.52 1.36
CA GLY A 434 21.91 38.06 -0.02
C GLY A 434 23.15 37.98 -0.90
N ARG A 435 24.34 38.19 -0.34
CA ARG A 435 25.61 38.11 -1.06
C ARG A 435 26.47 37.00 -0.50
N ALA A 436 27.01 36.16 -1.37
CA ALA A 436 27.95 35.10 -1.00
C ALA A 436 29.30 35.36 -1.66
N ASN A 437 30.38 35.03 -0.97
CA ASN A 437 31.70 34.91 -1.60
C ASN A 437 31.87 33.47 -2.09
N ILE A 438 31.98 33.30 -3.40
CA ILE A 438 32.16 31.99 -4.06
C ILE A 438 33.52 31.86 -4.74
N GLY A 439 34.35 32.89 -4.61
CA GLY A 439 35.72 32.86 -5.10
C GLY A 439 36.57 31.90 -4.27
N SER A 440 37.59 31.32 -4.90
CA SER A 440 38.46 30.36 -4.24
C SER A 440 39.83 30.33 -4.89
N GLU A 441 40.89 30.38 -4.09
CA GLU A 441 42.27 30.21 -4.56
C GLU A 441 42.51 28.82 -5.17
N THR A 442 41.67 27.84 -4.84
CA THR A 442 41.81 26.45 -5.29
C THR A 442 40.93 26.11 -6.50
N GLY A 443 40.22 27.10 -7.07
CA GLY A 443 39.41 26.92 -8.28
C GLY A 443 38.16 26.05 -8.11
N GLN A 444 37.51 26.12 -6.94
CA GLN A 444 36.30 25.32 -6.61
C GLN A 444 35.15 25.53 -7.61
N LEU A 445 34.82 26.79 -7.95
CA LEU A 445 33.73 27.09 -8.89
C LEU A 445 33.98 26.52 -10.30
N PRO A 446 35.11 26.77 -10.99
CA PRO A 446 35.41 26.15 -12.28
C PRO A 446 35.31 24.62 -12.24
N ARG A 447 35.77 24.00 -11.15
CA ARG A 447 35.72 22.54 -10.99
C ARG A 447 34.29 22.04 -10.91
N LEU A 448 33.47 22.55 -10.00
CA LEU A 448 32.06 22.14 -9.90
C LEU A 448 31.27 22.46 -11.17
N ALA A 449 31.54 23.60 -11.82
CA ALA A 449 30.88 24.01 -13.05
C ALA A 449 31.25 23.11 -14.26
N SER A 450 32.35 22.36 -14.17
CA SER A 450 32.71 21.34 -15.18
C SER A 450 31.81 20.10 -15.09
N GLN A 451 31.04 19.95 -14.01
CA GLN A 451 30.15 18.83 -13.74
C GLN A 451 28.69 19.34 -13.62
N PRO A 452 28.06 19.81 -14.70
CA PRO A 452 26.86 20.65 -14.66
C PRO A 452 25.63 20.01 -13.98
N SER A 453 25.48 18.69 -14.07
CA SER A 453 24.40 17.94 -13.40
C SER A 453 24.76 17.47 -12.00
N LYS A 454 26.04 17.52 -11.60
CA LYS A 454 26.55 17.01 -10.31
C LYS A 454 26.93 18.12 -9.35
N GLY A 455 27.50 19.24 -9.81
CA GLY A 455 28.10 20.29 -8.99
C GLY A 455 27.16 21.46 -8.70
N PHE A 456 26.98 21.75 -7.41
CA PHE A 456 26.07 22.76 -6.90
C PHE A 456 26.71 23.57 -5.75
N TYR A 457 26.13 24.73 -5.47
CA TYR A 457 26.39 25.52 -4.28
C TYR A 457 25.16 25.52 -3.37
N LEU A 458 25.36 25.29 -2.08
CA LEU A 458 24.37 25.42 -1.03
C LEU A 458 24.62 26.73 -0.26
N PHE A 459 23.63 27.61 -0.22
CA PHE A 459 23.75 28.90 0.45
C PHE A 459 22.96 28.94 1.75
N TYR A 460 23.66 29.25 2.83
CA TYR A 460 23.08 29.52 4.14
C TYR A 460 22.87 31.03 4.30
N HIS A 461 21.62 31.46 4.38
CA HIS A 461 21.29 32.88 4.37
C HIS A 461 21.31 33.49 5.76
N CYS A 462 22.17 34.49 5.93
CA CYS A 462 22.29 35.32 7.12
C CYS A 462 21.91 36.76 6.76
N SER A 463 20.64 37.11 6.90
CA SER A 463 20.18 38.49 6.75
C SER A 463 20.23 39.22 8.09
N GLU A 464 20.57 40.50 8.06
CA GLU A 464 20.44 41.40 9.21
C GLU A 464 19.08 42.09 9.20
N GLY A 465 18.52 42.32 10.39
CA GLY A 465 17.24 42.99 10.53
C GLY A 465 17.25 44.37 9.85
N PRO A 466 16.17 44.78 9.17
CA PRO A 466 14.82 44.20 9.20
C PRO A 466 14.56 43.08 8.16
N ILE A 467 15.58 42.63 7.43
CA ILE A 467 15.39 41.64 6.35
C ILE A 467 15.43 40.22 6.95
N HIS A 468 14.37 39.45 6.71
CA HIS A 468 14.31 38.06 7.14
C HIS A 468 15.10 37.14 6.20
N SER A 469 15.77 36.13 6.77
CA SER A 469 16.50 35.13 6.00
C SER A 469 15.55 34.15 5.30
N PRO A 470 15.71 33.90 3.98
CA PRO A 470 15.03 32.78 3.34
C PRO A 470 15.53 31.43 3.88
N ALA A 471 14.88 30.36 3.44
CA ALA A 471 15.39 29.00 3.61
C ALA A 471 16.75 28.85 2.89
N PRO A 472 17.58 27.84 3.25
CA PRO A 472 18.76 27.51 2.45
C PRO A 472 18.39 27.32 0.97
N THR A 473 19.24 27.81 0.08
CA THR A 473 19.01 27.72 -1.37
C THR A 473 20.15 26.99 -2.06
N VAL A 474 19.85 26.33 -3.18
CA VAL A 474 20.84 25.56 -3.95
C VAL A 474 20.89 26.08 -5.37
N CYS A 475 22.08 26.37 -5.89
CA CYS A 475 22.28 26.81 -7.27
C CYS A 475 23.27 25.91 -8.00
N SER A 476 23.07 25.68 -9.30
CA SER A 476 24.06 24.98 -10.12
C SER A 476 25.35 25.80 -10.22
N ALA A 477 26.50 25.13 -10.06
CA ALA A 477 27.79 25.78 -10.24
C ALA A 477 27.97 26.30 -11.69
N LEU A 478 27.36 25.62 -12.68
CA LEU A 478 27.34 26.06 -14.07
C LEU A 478 26.57 27.38 -14.21
N GLU A 479 25.37 27.46 -13.65
CA GLU A 479 24.52 28.67 -13.68
C GLU A 479 25.23 29.85 -13.01
N LEU A 480 25.85 29.62 -11.85
CA LEU A 480 26.68 30.60 -11.15
C LEU A 480 27.83 31.11 -12.02
N ARG A 481 28.61 30.21 -12.63
CA ARG A 481 29.72 30.57 -13.51
C ARG A 481 29.26 31.43 -14.68
N ASP A 482 28.14 31.08 -15.30
CA ASP A 482 27.63 31.79 -16.47
C ASP A 482 27.08 33.18 -16.08
N HIS A 483 26.44 33.30 -14.90
CA HIS A 483 26.05 34.58 -14.32
C HIS A 483 27.26 35.48 -13.98
N ILE A 484 28.35 34.92 -13.46
CA ILE A 484 29.59 35.66 -13.18
C ILE A 484 30.22 36.21 -14.46
N ARG A 485 30.24 35.38 -15.51
CA ARG A 485 30.74 35.78 -16.83
C ARG A 485 29.88 36.89 -17.44
N SER A 486 28.56 36.83 -17.30
CA SER A 486 27.67 37.90 -17.81
C SER A 486 27.86 39.22 -17.06
N MET A 487 28.31 39.19 -15.80
CA MET A 487 28.75 40.37 -15.05
C MET A 487 30.16 40.87 -15.41
N GLY A 488 30.86 40.23 -16.36
CA GLY A 488 32.22 40.60 -16.77
C GLY A 488 33.30 40.26 -15.74
N LYS A 489 33.02 39.36 -14.78
CA LYS A 489 33.97 38.93 -13.74
C LYS A 489 34.62 37.60 -14.11
N SER A 490 35.82 37.34 -13.58
CA SER A 490 36.50 36.06 -13.75
C SER A 490 35.96 35.02 -12.75
N PRO A 491 35.52 33.82 -13.22
CA PRO A 491 35.18 32.70 -12.34
C PRO A 491 36.37 32.14 -11.52
N ASP A 492 37.60 32.46 -11.92
CA ASP A 492 38.83 31.99 -11.26
C ASP A 492 39.32 32.95 -10.16
N ALA A 493 38.54 33.99 -9.83
CA ALA A 493 38.92 34.96 -8.81
C ALA A 493 38.99 34.32 -7.41
N ALA A 494 40.05 34.63 -6.67
CA ALA A 494 40.24 34.18 -5.29
C ALA A 494 39.14 34.67 -4.33
N SER A 495 38.55 35.84 -4.62
CA SER A 495 37.39 36.38 -3.90
C SER A 495 36.40 36.95 -4.91
N LEU A 496 35.16 36.52 -4.79
CA LEU A 496 34.09 36.82 -5.72
C LEU A 496 32.75 36.94 -4.99
N SER A 497 32.44 38.16 -4.54
CA SER A 497 31.14 38.49 -3.95
C SER A 497 30.07 38.72 -5.02
N ILE A 498 29.02 37.90 -5.00
CA ILE A 498 27.89 37.97 -5.94
C ILE A 498 26.55 37.97 -5.20
N GLY A 499 25.52 38.52 -5.84
CA GLY A 499 24.14 38.37 -5.38
C GLY A 499 23.63 36.98 -5.72
N ILE A 500 22.99 36.31 -4.76
CA ILE A 500 22.48 34.94 -4.94
C ILE A 500 20.95 34.83 -4.78
N ARG A 501 20.28 35.97 -4.56
CA ARG A 501 18.84 36.07 -4.31
C ARG A 501 17.97 35.77 -5.53
N GLU A 502 18.57 35.70 -6.71
CA GLU A 502 17.92 35.48 -8.00
C GLU A 502 18.33 34.12 -8.63
N LEU A 503 19.08 33.29 -7.88
CA LEU A 503 19.72 32.09 -8.42
C LEU A 503 19.34 30.84 -7.64
N GLY A 504 19.02 29.77 -8.37
CA GLY A 504 18.83 28.43 -7.82
C GLY A 504 17.40 28.09 -7.37
N TYR A 505 17.33 27.26 -6.33
CA TYR A 505 16.13 26.57 -5.85
C TYR A 505 16.06 26.62 -4.33
N ASP A 506 14.85 26.53 -3.77
CA ASP A 506 14.65 26.23 -2.35
C ASP A 506 15.17 24.81 -2.01
N TRP A 507 15.82 24.64 -0.85
CA TRP A 507 16.42 23.37 -0.44
C TRP A 507 15.44 22.19 -0.45
N ALA A 508 14.24 22.35 0.13
CA ALA A 508 13.28 21.25 0.23
C ALA A 508 12.78 20.83 -1.16
N SER A 509 12.60 21.81 -2.03
CA SER A 509 12.21 21.60 -3.44
C SER A 509 13.34 20.95 -4.25
N PHE A 510 14.58 21.42 -4.08
CA PHE A 510 15.75 20.87 -4.74
C PHE A 510 15.95 19.38 -4.42
N VAL A 511 15.93 19.01 -3.14
CA VAL A 511 16.13 17.61 -2.74
C VAL A 511 14.96 16.75 -3.20
N THR A 512 13.72 17.16 -2.92
CA THR A 512 12.55 16.29 -3.11
C THR A 512 12.11 16.21 -4.57
N PHE A 513 12.04 17.34 -5.26
CA PHE A 513 11.54 17.41 -6.64
C PHE A 513 12.66 17.45 -7.67
N GLY A 514 13.88 17.80 -7.24
CA GLY A 514 15.08 17.74 -8.06
C GLY A 514 15.80 16.40 -7.95
N LEU A 515 16.34 16.07 -6.78
CA LEU A 515 17.22 14.91 -6.63
C LEU A 515 16.47 13.58 -6.43
N CYS A 516 15.29 13.57 -5.81
CA CYS A 516 14.53 12.33 -5.61
C CYS A 516 13.67 11.93 -6.83
N GLN A 517 13.59 12.77 -7.87
CA GLN A 517 12.82 12.50 -9.08
C GLN A 517 13.72 11.92 -10.18
N PRO A 518 13.42 10.74 -10.76
CA PRO A 518 14.24 10.16 -11.82
C PRO A 518 14.30 11.04 -13.08
N GLN A 519 13.21 11.69 -13.46
CA GLN A 519 13.08 12.51 -14.66
C GLN A 519 13.74 13.90 -14.56
N SER A 520 14.13 14.32 -13.36
CA SER A 520 14.79 15.61 -13.17
C SER A 520 16.22 15.56 -13.74
N ALA A 521 16.70 16.67 -14.32
CA ALA A 521 18.08 16.79 -14.80
C ALA A 521 19.09 17.10 -13.67
N LEU A 522 18.62 17.30 -12.44
CA LEU A 522 19.45 17.57 -11.27
C LEU A 522 19.97 16.25 -10.70
N GLY A 523 21.28 16.18 -10.48
CA GLY A 523 22.02 14.98 -10.09
C GLY A 523 22.46 14.14 -11.28
N VAL A 524 23.43 13.25 -11.04
CA VAL A 524 23.89 12.25 -12.02
C VAL A 524 23.40 10.88 -11.60
N SER A 525 22.76 10.15 -12.51
CA SER A 525 22.23 8.82 -12.22
C SER A 525 23.31 7.75 -12.14
N PHE A 526 23.06 6.70 -11.36
CA PHE A 526 23.94 5.52 -11.25
C PHE A 526 23.12 4.22 -11.25
N GLU A 527 23.74 3.10 -11.65
CA GLU A 527 23.07 1.80 -11.77
C GLU A 527 23.20 0.97 -10.50
N ALA A 528 24.41 0.73 -9.99
CA ALA A 528 24.66 -0.01 -8.75
C ALA A 528 25.12 0.91 -7.61
N ALA A 529 24.86 0.52 -6.35
CA ALA A 529 25.29 1.31 -5.19
C ALA A 529 26.81 1.49 -5.14
N GLU A 530 27.55 0.51 -5.63
CA GLU A 530 29.01 0.54 -5.80
C GLU A 530 29.47 1.60 -6.81
N ASP A 531 28.63 1.93 -7.80
CA ASP A 531 28.91 2.95 -8.81
C ASP A 531 28.73 4.36 -8.25
N ALA A 532 27.86 4.55 -7.24
CA ALA A 532 27.61 5.87 -6.67
C ALA A 532 28.92 6.55 -6.19
N LEU A 533 29.83 5.76 -5.60
CA LEU A 533 31.16 6.23 -5.16
C LEU A 533 32.06 6.63 -6.32
N VAL A 534 32.05 5.81 -7.38
CA VAL A 534 32.83 6.04 -8.60
C VAL A 534 32.31 7.30 -9.29
N THR A 535 30.99 7.45 -9.41
CA THR A 535 30.33 8.60 -10.01
C THR A 535 30.56 9.88 -9.21
N LEU A 536 30.53 9.82 -7.86
CA LEU A 536 30.86 10.96 -7.01
C LEU A 536 32.30 11.43 -7.22
N SER A 537 33.24 10.49 -7.27
CA SER A 537 34.68 10.75 -7.34
C SER A 537 35.28 10.97 -8.73
N ASP A 538 34.44 10.99 -9.78
CA ASP A 538 34.88 10.99 -11.18
C ASP A 538 35.84 9.83 -11.52
N GLY A 539 35.61 8.66 -10.92
CA GLY A 539 36.45 7.48 -11.14
C GLY A 539 37.77 7.50 -10.37
N HIS A 540 37.96 8.42 -9.42
CA HIS A 540 39.16 8.54 -8.60
C HIS A 540 38.84 8.24 -7.12
N PRO A 541 38.86 6.97 -6.68
CA PRO A 541 38.52 6.58 -5.30
C PRO A 541 39.33 7.31 -4.23
N ASP A 542 40.54 7.77 -4.57
CA ASP A 542 41.41 8.55 -3.70
C ASP A 542 40.86 9.92 -3.31
N HIS A 543 39.86 10.43 -4.04
CA HIS A 543 39.21 11.70 -3.80
C HIS A 543 38.00 11.60 -2.88
N LEU A 544 37.61 10.42 -2.42
CA LEU A 544 36.49 10.23 -1.49
C LEU A 544 36.97 10.41 -0.03
N PRO A 545 36.25 11.18 0.82
CA PRO A 545 36.61 11.29 2.24
C PRO A 545 36.45 9.94 2.94
N GLN A 546 37.09 9.78 4.11
CA GLN A 546 37.12 8.54 4.88
C GLN A 546 35.80 8.19 5.59
N TYR A 547 34.89 9.15 5.73
CA TYR A 547 33.66 8.97 6.49
C TYR A 547 32.45 9.28 5.61
N LEU A 548 31.55 8.29 5.52
CA LEU A 548 30.28 8.38 4.83
C LEU A 548 29.15 8.24 5.83
N TYR A 549 28.21 9.18 5.82
CA TYR A 549 26.96 9.07 6.55
C TYR A 549 25.84 8.62 5.60
N VAL A 550 25.46 7.34 5.67
CA VAL A 550 24.33 6.80 4.89
C VAL A 550 23.06 6.83 5.73
N ILE A 551 21.99 7.53 5.34
CA ILE A 551 20.73 7.55 6.09
C ILE A 551 19.74 6.59 5.44
N ALA A 552 19.35 5.54 6.14
CA ALA A 552 18.26 4.67 5.71
C ALA A 552 16.92 5.40 5.85
N LEU A 553 16.13 5.37 4.78
CA LEU A 553 14.75 5.84 4.78
C LEU A 553 13.76 4.69 5.02
N SER A 554 14.17 3.44 4.76
CA SER A 554 13.29 2.28 4.90
C SER A 554 13.95 0.90 5.03
N ASP A 555 15.27 0.77 4.86
CA ASP A 555 16.00 -0.51 4.96
C ASP A 555 17.32 -0.33 5.72
N ASP A 556 17.22 -0.22 7.04
CA ASP A 556 18.35 -0.02 7.95
C ASP A 556 19.39 -1.15 7.82
N SER A 557 18.94 -2.39 7.69
CA SER A 557 19.82 -3.57 7.63
C SER A 557 20.77 -3.55 6.43
N ARG A 558 20.27 -3.11 5.28
CA ARG A 558 21.05 -3.03 4.05
C ARG A 558 21.93 -1.78 4.02
N VAL A 559 21.49 -0.71 4.66
CA VAL A 559 22.33 0.48 4.89
C VAL A 559 23.51 0.14 5.80
N GLU A 560 23.32 -0.67 6.84
CA GLU A 560 24.44 -1.17 7.64
C GLU A 560 25.42 -2.00 6.81
N VAL A 561 24.94 -2.92 5.97
CA VAL A 561 25.80 -3.67 5.03
C VAL A 561 26.54 -2.74 4.07
N LEU A 562 25.88 -1.69 3.58
CA LEU A 562 26.52 -0.70 2.71
C LEU A 562 27.58 0.11 3.47
N ARG A 563 27.28 0.55 4.69
CA ARG A 563 28.22 1.24 5.59
C ARG A 563 29.45 0.37 5.85
N GLU A 564 29.26 -0.91 6.17
CA GLU A 564 30.34 -1.88 6.38
C GLU A 564 31.20 -2.07 5.13
N LYS A 565 30.59 -2.33 3.97
CA LYS A 565 31.32 -2.50 2.70
C LYS A 565 32.13 -1.26 2.32
N ILE A 566 31.56 -0.08 2.56
CA ILE A 566 32.23 1.19 2.27
C ILE A 566 33.41 1.37 3.21
N HIS A 567 33.23 1.08 4.51
CA HIS A 567 34.31 1.09 5.51
C HIS A 567 35.44 0.09 5.19
N GLU A 568 35.10 -1.11 4.74
CA GLU A 568 36.06 -2.13 4.30
C GLU A 568 36.87 -1.66 3.09
N ARG A 569 36.20 -1.11 2.06
CA ARG A 569 36.87 -0.57 0.88
C ARG A 569 37.83 0.57 1.23
N TYR A 570 37.52 1.38 2.24
CA TYR A 570 38.45 2.38 2.76
C TYR A 570 39.67 1.78 3.44
N ARG A 571 39.49 0.75 4.28
CA ARG A 571 40.61 0.04 4.90
C ARG A 571 41.54 -0.53 3.84
N GLU A 572 41.01 -1.12 2.78
CA GLU A 572 41.78 -1.63 1.66
C GLU A 572 42.59 -0.53 0.95
N VAL A 573 41.96 0.59 0.60
CA VAL A 573 42.64 1.73 -0.05
C VAL A 573 43.72 2.34 0.86
N ALA A 574 43.45 2.46 2.17
CA ALA A 574 44.42 2.95 3.15
C ALA A 574 45.63 2.02 3.27
N LEU A 575 45.41 0.70 3.29
CA LEU A 575 46.46 -0.31 3.33
C LEU A 575 47.33 -0.30 2.06
N VAL A 576 46.73 -0.12 0.87
CA VAL A 576 47.45 0.01 -0.39
C VAL A 576 48.35 1.27 -0.40
N LYS A 577 47.84 2.40 0.10
CA LYS A 577 48.63 3.63 0.24
C LYS A 577 49.81 3.46 1.20
N GLN A 578 49.59 2.79 2.33
CA GLN A 578 50.65 2.54 3.32
C GLN A 578 51.74 1.62 2.77
N LYS A 579 51.37 0.56 2.03
CA LYS A 579 52.34 -0.31 1.33
C LYS A 579 53.13 0.44 0.25
N GLY A 580 52.46 1.31 -0.52
CA GLY A 580 53.12 2.14 -1.54
C GLY A 580 54.09 3.18 -0.94
N TYR A 581 53.78 3.73 0.24
CA TYR A 581 54.67 4.64 0.97
C TYR A 581 55.90 3.90 1.53
N ASN A 582 55.71 2.70 2.09
CA ASN A 582 56.81 1.87 2.59
C ASN A 582 57.76 1.43 1.45
N GLN A 583 57.24 1.02 0.30
CA GLN A 583 58.07 0.68 -0.87
C GLN A 583 58.82 1.87 -1.48
N ARG A 584 58.25 3.09 -1.42
CA ARG A 584 58.98 4.29 -1.83
C ARG A 584 60.07 4.64 -0.83
N ASN A 585 59.82 4.50 0.47
CA ASN A 585 60.84 4.77 1.49
C ASN A 585 61.98 3.74 1.44
N GLU A 586 61.69 2.45 1.21
CA GLU A 586 62.72 1.42 0.99
C GLU A 586 63.58 1.73 -0.26
N LYS A 587 62.97 2.11 -1.39
CA LYS A 587 63.73 2.54 -2.59
C LYS A 587 64.54 3.83 -2.39
N THR A 588 64.13 4.70 -1.47
CA THR A 588 64.87 5.95 -1.18
C THR A 588 66.04 5.67 -0.22
N ILE A 589 65.88 4.72 0.70
CA ILE A 589 66.95 4.23 1.59
C ILE A 589 67.99 3.45 0.79
N ASP A 590 67.59 2.61 -0.16
CA ASP A 590 68.53 1.89 -1.06
C ASP A 590 69.34 2.83 -1.96
N ARG A 591 68.76 3.95 -2.41
CA ARG A 591 69.49 4.98 -3.18
C ARG A 591 70.39 5.86 -2.31
N GLY A 592 70.04 6.07 -1.04
CA GLY A 592 70.90 6.77 -0.07
C GLY A 592 72.05 5.91 0.47
N GLY A 593 71.92 4.58 0.43
CA GLY A 593 72.96 3.62 0.83
C GLY A 593 74.06 3.38 -0.22
N GLN A 594 73.88 3.83 -1.47
CA GLN A 594 74.90 3.77 -2.53
C GLN A 594 75.75 5.04 -2.67
N GLN A 595 75.56 6.04 -1.79
CA GLN A 595 76.40 7.25 -1.70
C GLN A 595 77.09 7.41 -0.33
N ARG A 596 77.57 6.30 0.24
CA ARG A 596 78.55 6.33 1.33
C ARG A 596 79.75 5.45 1.02
#